data_AF-A0A0S4XNK2-F1
#
_entry.id   AF-A0A0S4XNK2-F1
#
_cell.length_a   1.000
_cell.length_b   1.000
_cell.length_c   1.000
_cell.angle_alpha   90.00
_cell.angle_beta   90.00
_cell.angle_gamma   90.00
#
_symmetry.space_group_name_H-M   'P 1'
#
loop_
_entity.id
_entity.type
_entity.pdbx_description
1 polymer ?
#
loop_
_entity_poly.entity_id
_entity_poly.type
_entity_poly.pdbx_seq_one_letter_code
_entity_poly.pdbx_strand_id
1 'polypeptide(L)'
;MTKQEIENRIAIYAIISRLMMIEVDCKFLKHIESNEAILDLFPNYKNWEKKKEFGCGELISNFYDVDFANLFLMHLVPYESFYTRDDQMIQSAGENPVISLYDALGFKAKLEVARVISPDHIGVELEFMYMLCDAMLKAYEANDDEGIKELTSIQHGFLKDHILKWMPMFLIAMKNESRTPLYHDGADLTLEFILSDFEYLSSKIDTEK
;
A
#
# COMPACT_ATOMS: atom_id res chain seq x y z
N MET A 1 19.45 7.05 -8.02
CA MET A 1 18.76 6.47 -6.86
C MET A 1 19.79 5.69 -6.05
N THR A 2 19.75 5.77 -4.72
CA THR A 2 20.70 5.08 -3.83
C THR A 2 20.08 3.78 -3.28
N LYS A 3 20.93 2.84 -2.83
CA LYS A 3 20.46 1.60 -2.18
C LYS A 3 19.49 1.89 -1.02
N GLN A 4 19.85 2.84 -0.16
CA GLN A 4 19.04 3.20 1.01
C GLN A 4 17.66 3.77 0.61
N GLU A 5 17.60 4.57 -0.46
CA GLU A 5 16.32 5.08 -0.99
C GLU A 5 15.41 3.93 -1.44
N ILE A 6 15.96 2.92 -2.13
CA ILE A 6 15.19 1.74 -2.57
C ILE A 6 14.71 0.92 -1.36
N GLU A 7 15.59 0.64 -0.39
CA GLU A 7 15.27 -0.11 0.82
C GLU A 7 14.16 0.57 1.65
N ASN A 8 14.19 1.90 1.75
CA ASN A 8 13.15 2.67 2.42
C ASN A 8 11.79 2.53 1.72
N ARG A 9 11.77 2.62 0.38
CA ARG A 9 10.54 2.43 -0.41
C ARG A 9 9.97 1.03 -0.25
N ILE A 10 10.83 0.00 -0.27
CA ILE A 10 10.45 -1.39 -0.01
C ILE A 10 9.78 -1.52 1.36
N ALA A 11 10.41 -0.96 2.41
CA ALA A 11 9.89 -1.05 3.77
C ALA A 11 8.51 -0.39 3.91
N ILE A 12 8.33 0.81 3.34
CA ILE A 12 7.06 1.54 3.42
C ILE A 12 5.98 0.80 2.63
N TYR A 13 6.23 0.42 1.37
CA TYR A 13 5.25 -0.34 0.56
C TYR A 13 4.84 -1.66 1.23
N ALA A 14 5.77 -2.38 1.85
CA ALA A 14 5.47 -3.61 2.58
C ALA A 14 4.50 -3.38 3.76
N ILE A 15 4.72 -2.32 4.53
CA ILE A 15 3.90 -2.00 5.71
C ILE A 15 2.50 -1.55 5.29
N ILE A 16 2.39 -0.62 4.34
CA ILE A 16 1.10 -0.08 3.89
C ILE A 16 0.27 -1.14 3.15
N SER A 17 0.91 -1.96 2.31
CA SER A 17 0.24 -3.10 1.67
C SER A 17 -0.32 -4.06 2.72
N ARG A 18 0.50 -4.48 3.71
CA ARG A 18 0.05 -5.41 4.75
C ARG A 18 -1.08 -4.82 5.61
N LEU A 19 -1.01 -3.54 5.95
CA LEU A 19 -2.02 -2.86 6.77
C LEU A 19 -3.38 -2.82 6.07
N MET A 20 -3.40 -2.65 4.75
CA MET A 20 -4.62 -2.47 3.97
C MET A 20 -5.14 -3.76 3.34
N MET A 21 -4.37 -4.85 3.34
CA MET A 21 -4.76 -6.10 2.70
C MET A 21 -5.71 -6.94 3.56
N ILE A 22 -5.35 -7.17 4.81
CA ILE A 22 -6.08 -8.05 5.75
C ILE A 22 -5.97 -7.50 7.18
N GLU A 23 -6.83 -7.99 8.06
CA GLU A 23 -6.85 -7.66 9.48
C GLU A 23 -5.45 -7.78 10.12
N VAL A 24 -5.16 -6.88 11.05
CA VAL A 24 -3.88 -6.87 11.76
C VAL A 24 -3.83 -7.98 12.80
N ASP A 25 -2.64 -8.53 13.01
CA ASP A 25 -2.39 -9.51 14.06
C ASP A 25 -1.33 -9.00 15.04
N CYS A 26 -1.16 -9.71 16.16
CA CYS A 26 -0.17 -9.32 17.16
C CYS A 26 1.28 -9.37 16.64
N LYS A 27 1.59 -10.12 15.59
CA LYS A 27 2.94 -10.15 15.01
C LYS A 27 3.20 -8.86 14.24
N PHE A 28 2.22 -8.42 13.45
CA PHE A 28 2.28 -7.16 12.71
C PHE A 28 2.37 -5.96 13.64
N LEU A 29 1.50 -5.88 14.67
CA LEU A 29 1.54 -4.78 15.64
C LEU A 29 2.89 -4.72 16.37
N LYS A 30 3.41 -5.86 16.82
CA LYS A 30 4.74 -5.93 17.42
C LYS A 30 5.85 -5.53 16.46
N HIS A 31 5.73 -5.84 15.17
CA HIS A 31 6.71 -5.44 14.18
C HIS A 31 6.80 -3.91 14.09
N ILE A 32 5.66 -3.22 13.99
CA ILE A 32 5.58 -1.75 14.03
C ILE A 32 6.18 -1.22 15.34
N GLU A 33 5.77 -1.76 16.48
CA GLU A 33 6.17 -1.27 17.81
C GLU A 33 7.63 -1.57 18.17
N SER A 34 8.25 -2.58 17.56
CA SER A 34 9.64 -2.95 17.81
C SER A 34 10.66 -2.10 17.08
N ASN A 35 10.23 -1.28 16.11
CA ASN A 35 11.09 -0.45 15.30
C ASN A 35 10.66 1.01 15.41
N GLU A 36 11.45 1.81 16.13
CA GLU A 36 11.13 3.21 16.40
C GLU A 36 10.92 4.03 15.11
N ALA A 37 11.71 3.78 14.06
CA ALA A 37 11.57 4.48 12.79
C ALA A 37 10.25 4.14 12.08
N ILE A 38 9.76 2.89 12.22
CA ILE A 38 8.43 2.52 11.70
C ILE A 38 7.35 3.13 12.59
N LEU A 39 7.48 3.03 13.92
CA LEU A 39 6.51 3.55 14.86
C LEU A 39 6.31 5.07 14.74
N ASP A 40 7.36 5.81 14.40
CA ASP A 40 7.31 7.26 14.16
C ASP A 40 6.48 7.64 12.93
N LEU A 41 6.26 6.72 11.99
CA LEU A 41 5.34 6.91 10.87
C LEU A 41 3.86 6.87 11.31
N PHE A 42 3.58 6.40 12.53
CA PHE A 42 2.24 6.33 13.10
C PHE A 42 2.15 7.14 14.41
N PRO A 43 2.22 8.48 14.35
CA PRO A 43 2.37 9.33 15.54
C PRO A 43 1.17 9.27 16.50
N ASN A 44 -0.06 9.13 16.01
CA ASN A 44 -1.25 9.02 16.84
C ASN A 44 -1.36 7.60 17.41
N TYR A 45 -1.06 6.58 16.61
CA TYR A 45 -0.95 5.19 17.10
C TYR A 45 0.10 5.04 18.18
N LYS A 46 1.27 5.66 18.02
CA LYS A 46 2.38 5.64 18.97
C LYS A 46 1.91 6.08 20.35
N ASN A 47 1.13 7.16 20.41
CA ASN A 47 0.63 7.78 21.64
C ASN A 47 -0.75 7.27 22.08
N TRP A 48 -1.26 6.19 21.48
CA TRP A 48 -2.60 5.71 21.81
C TRP A 48 -2.65 5.02 23.18
N GLU A 49 -3.28 5.68 24.17
CA GLU A 49 -3.31 5.23 25.56
C GLU A 49 -3.94 3.84 25.76
N LYS A 50 -4.89 3.45 24.91
CA LYS A 50 -5.52 2.11 24.98
C LYS A 50 -4.52 0.97 24.89
N LYS A 51 -3.36 1.17 24.25
CA LYS A 51 -2.30 0.15 24.19
C LYS A 51 -1.70 -0.20 25.55
N LYS A 52 -1.83 0.68 26.54
CA LYS A 52 -1.42 0.44 27.93
C LYS A 52 -2.51 -0.22 28.75
N GLU A 53 -3.77 -0.08 28.33
CA GLU A 53 -4.95 -0.55 29.05
C GLU A 53 -5.34 -1.99 28.68
N PHE A 54 -5.12 -2.37 27.42
CA PHE A 54 -5.60 -3.64 26.86
C PHE A 54 -4.47 -4.53 26.36
N GLY A 55 -4.67 -5.84 26.45
CA GLY A 55 -3.80 -6.79 25.78
C GLY A 55 -3.97 -6.73 24.26
N CYS A 56 -2.95 -7.20 23.51
CA CYS A 56 -2.98 -7.17 22.05
C CYS A 56 -4.23 -7.84 21.44
N GLY A 57 -4.66 -8.98 21.98
CA GLY A 57 -5.87 -9.66 21.50
C GLY A 57 -7.15 -8.84 21.68
N GLU A 58 -7.27 -8.12 22.81
CA GLU A 58 -8.42 -7.25 23.08
C GLU A 58 -8.40 -5.99 22.20
N LEU A 59 -7.21 -5.44 21.92
CA LEU A 59 -7.06 -4.32 20.98
C LEU A 59 -7.54 -4.71 19.58
N ILE A 60 -7.15 -5.90 19.13
CA ILE A 60 -7.56 -6.44 17.84
C ILE A 60 -9.08 -6.65 17.81
N SER A 61 -9.62 -7.48 18.72
CA SER A 61 -11.04 -7.86 18.65
C SER A 61 -12.01 -6.70 18.90
N ASN A 62 -11.65 -5.76 19.77
CA ASN A 62 -12.57 -4.70 20.19
C ASN A 62 -12.43 -3.42 19.39
N PHE A 63 -11.30 -3.21 18.71
CA PHE A 63 -11.01 -1.97 18.00
C PHE A 63 -10.56 -2.21 16.57
N TYR A 64 -9.44 -2.89 16.33
CA TYR A 64 -8.86 -2.95 14.97
C TYR A 64 -9.69 -3.80 14.00
N ASP A 65 -10.21 -4.95 14.41
CA ASP A 65 -11.06 -5.78 13.53
C ASP A 65 -12.36 -5.06 13.17
N VAL A 66 -12.94 -4.35 14.15
CA VAL A 66 -14.15 -3.55 13.95
C VAL A 66 -13.89 -2.42 12.97
N ASP A 67 -12.76 -1.73 13.10
CA ASP A 67 -12.37 -0.63 12.22
C ASP A 67 -12.03 -1.15 10.81
N PHE A 68 -11.28 -2.24 10.70
CA PHE A 68 -10.98 -2.89 9.43
C PHE A 68 -12.25 -3.30 8.69
N ALA A 69 -13.19 -3.96 9.39
CA ALA A 69 -14.46 -4.34 8.80
C ALA A 69 -15.26 -3.13 8.30
N ASN A 70 -15.26 -2.03 9.06
CA ASN A 70 -15.91 -0.80 8.62
C ASN A 70 -15.26 -0.22 7.36
N LEU A 71 -13.93 -0.14 7.34
CA LEU A 71 -13.16 0.56 6.31
C LEU A 71 -13.00 -0.25 5.02
N PHE A 72 -12.76 -1.56 5.10
CA PHE A 72 -12.39 -2.37 3.92
C PHE A 72 -13.48 -3.33 3.46
N LEU A 73 -14.46 -3.65 4.31
CA LEU A 73 -15.47 -4.68 4.01
C LEU A 73 -16.89 -4.12 3.85
N MET A 74 -17.25 -3.05 4.59
CA MET A 74 -18.64 -2.61 4.67
C MET A 74 -18.91 -1.22 4.07
N HIS A 75 -18.13 -0.19 4.43
CA HIS A 75 -18.51 1.19 4.12
C HIS A 75 -17.71 1.84 3.00
N LEU A 76 -16.44 1.46 2.82
CA LEU A 76 -15.64 1.89 1.67
C LEU A 76 -15.38 0.70 0.74
N VAL A 77 -15.05 1.01 -0.51
CA VAL A 77 -14.83 0.00 -1.55
C VAL A 77 -13.38 0.10 -2.00
N PRO A 78 -12.46 -0.74 -1.48
CA PRO A 78 -11.01 -0.60 -1.70
C PRO A 78 -10.54 -1.14 -3.06
N TYR A 79 -11.20 -0.79 -4.16
CA TYR A 79 -10.90 -1.30 -5.51
C TYR A 79 -10.89 -0.20 -6.57
N GLU A 80 -9.86 -0.15 -7.43
CA GLU A 80 -9.72 0.86 -8.50
C GLU A 80 -10.98 0.98 -9.36
N SER A 81 -11.45 -0.16 -9.86
CA SER A 81 -12.58 -0.25 -10.80
C SER A 81 -13.85 0.40 -10.28
N PHE A 82 -14.08 0.40 -8.96
CA PHE A 82 -15.23 1.08 -8.36
C PHE A 82 -15.20 2.59 -8.58
N TYR A 83 -14.01 3.20 -8.60
CA TYR A 83 -13.84 4.65 -8.74
C TYR A 83 -13.63 5.11 -10.18
N THR A 84 -13.08 4.24 -11.03
CA THR A 84 -12.67 4.62 -12.39
C THR A 84 -13.68 4.25 -13.46
N ARG A 85 -14.59 3.30 -13.18
CA ARG A 85 -15.65 2.90 -14.12
C ARG A 85 -16.92 3.73 -13.92
N ASP A 86 -17.58 4.02 -15.04
CA ASP A 86 -18.86 4.76 -15.04
C ASP A 86 -19.99 4.01 -14.30
N ASP A 87 -19.93 2.68 -14.26
CA ASP A 87 -20.93 1.83 -13.59
C ASP A 87 -20.68 1.62 -12.10
N GLN A 88 -19.54 2.10 -11.57
CA GLN A 88 -19.13 1.94 -10.17
C GLN A 88 -19.15 0.48 -9.69
N MET A 89 -18.77 -0.46 -10.56
CA MET A 89 -18.72 -1.89 -10.23
C MET A 89 -17.28 -2.39 -10.13
N ILE A 90 -17.06 -3.37 -9.24
CA ILE A 90 -15.76 -4.03 -9.11
C ILE A 90 -15.53 -4.99 -10.28
N GLN A 91 -14.42 -4.82 -10.99
CA GLN A 91 -14.03 -5.64 -12.13
C GLN A 91 -13.19 -6.85 -11.69
N SER A 92 -13.86 -7.90 -11.22
CA SER A 92 -13.24 -9.14 -10.72
C SER A 92 -12.72 -10.09 -11.82
N ALA A 93 -12.93 -9.79 -13.11
CA ALA A 93 -12.60 -10.67 -14.23
C ALA A 93 -11.71 -9.98 -15.31
N GLY A 94 -11.18 -10.79 -16.23
CA GLY A 94 -10.03 -10.56 -17.13
C GLY A 94 -9.93 -9.30 -18.02
N GLU A 95 -10.83 -8.33 -17.90
CA GLU A 95 -10.66 -6.99 -18.48
C GLU A 95 -10.08 -5.98 -17.49
N ASN A 96 -9.73 -6.40 -16.26
CA ASN A 96 -9.11 -5.51 -15.30
C ASN A 96 -7.74 -5.04 -15.81
N PRO A 97 -7.51 -3.72 -16.03
CA PRO A 97 -6.30 -3.21 -16.63
C PRO A 97 -4.99 -3.67 -15.95
N VAL A 98 -5.01 -3.84 -14.62
CA VAL A 98 -3.80 -4.22 -13.86
C VAL A 98 -3.34 -5.64 -14.14
N ILE A 99 -4.23 -6.55 -14.56
CA ILE A 99 -3.90 -7.96 -14.83
C ILE A 99 -2.83 -8.05 -15.93
N SER A 100 -2.98 -7.26 -16.99
CA SER A 100 -2.05 -7.29 -18.12
C SER A 100 -0.62 -6.92 -17.71
N LEU A 101 -0.49 -5.97 -16.78
CA LEU A 101 0.79 -5.53 -16.23
C LEU A 101 1.36 -6.56 -15.25
N TYR A 102 0.51 -7.16 -14.42
CA TYR A 102 0.91 -8.21 -13.48
C TYR A 102 1.47 -9.43 -14.23
N ASP A 103 0.77 -9.88 -15.27
CA ASP A 103 1.20 -10.99 -16.10
C ASP A 103 2.51 -10.68 -16.84
N ALA A 104 2.65 -9.46 -17.40
CA ALA A 104 3.86 -9.05 -18.10
C ALA A 104 5.12 -9.07 -17.23
N LEU A 105 4.98 -8.82 -15.92
CA LEU A 105 6.08 -8.80 -14.95
C LEU A 105 6.12 -10.04 -14.05
N GLY A 106 5.31 -11.05 -14.34
CA GLY A 106 5.26 -12.31 -13.59
C GLY A 106 4.75 -12.17 -12.16
N PHE A 107 4.05 -11.08 -11.83
CA PHE A 107 3.43 -10.88 -10.53
C PHE A 107 2.12 -11.69 -10.44
N LYS A 108 1.97 -12.43 -9.33
CA LYS A 108 0.78 -13.25 -9.06
C LYS A 108 0.19 -12.88 -7.71
N ALA A 109 -0.83 -12.04 -7.74
CA ALA A 109 -1.59 -11.68 -6.55
C ALA A 109 -2.25 -12.92 -5.94
N LYS A 110 -2.06 -13.15 -4.63
CA LYS A 110 -2.65 -14.28 -3.91
C LYS A 110 -4.03 -13.92 -3.36
N LEU A 111 -4.96 -13.64 -4.27
CA LEU A 111 -6.29 -13.10 -3.95
C LEU A 111 -7.05 -13.95 -2.92
N GLU A 112 -7.01 -15.28 -3.05
CA GLU A 112 -7.68 -16.21 -2.12
C GLU A 112 -7.15 -16.11 -0.68
N VAL A 113 -5.83 -15.98 -0.53
CA VAL A 113 -5.18 -15.86 0.79
C VAL A 113 -5.53 -14.50 1.41
N ALA A 114 -5.57 -13.46 0.58
CA ALA A 114 -5.96 -12.11 0.98
C ALA A 114 -7.47 -11.94 1.19
N ARG A 115 -8.29 -12.92 0.76
CA ARG A 115 -9.77 -12.83 0.75
C ARG A 115 -10.30 -11.62 -0.01
N VAL A 116 -9.58 -11.17 -1.03
CA VAL A 116 -10.00 -10.08 -1.91
C VAL A 116 -10.56 -10.64 -3.21
N ILE A 117 -11.49 -9.92 -3.84
CA ILE A 117 -12.25 -10.43 -4.99
C ILE A 117 -11.72 -9.98 -6.35
N SER A 118 -10.72 -9.09 -6.37
CA SER A 118 -10.20 -8.49 -7.60
C SER A 118 -8.73 -8.04 -7.41
N PRO A 119 -7.90 -8.09 -8.47
CA PRO A 119 -6.48 -7.72 -8.41
C PRO A 119 -6.21 -6.22 -8.26
N ASP A 120 -7.21 -5.37 -8.49
CA ASP A 120 -7.14 -3.91 -8.30
C ASP A 120 -7.51 -3.46 -6.87
N HIS A 121 -7.42 -4.39 -5.91
CA HIS A 121 -7.56 -4.06 -4.51
C HIS A 121 -6.39 -3.18 -4.05
N ILE A 122 -6.64 -2.16 -3.22
CA ILE A 122 -5.61 -1.23 -2.71
C ILE A 122 -4.36 -1.95 -2.18
N GLY A 123 -4.56 -2.99 -1.35
CA GLY A 123 -3.45 -3.75 -0.77
C GLY A 123 -2.64 -4.52 -1.82
N VAL A 124 -3.28 -4.98 -2.90
CA VAL A 124 -2.65 -5.73 -4.01
C VAL A 124 -1.85 -4.79 -4.91
N GLU A 125 -2.38 -3.61 -5.23
CA GLU A 125 -1.63 -2.60 -5.98
C GLU A 125 -0.38 -2.12 -5.21
N LEU A 126 -0.50 -1.95 -3.89
CA LEU A 126 0.64 -1.62 -3.03
C LEU A 126 1.63 -2.78 -2.91
N GLU A 127 1.17 -4.04 -2.88
CA GLU A 127 2.03 -5.23 -2.92
C GLU A 127 2.82 -5.30 -4.23
N PHE A 128 2.18 -4.94 -5.34
CA PHE A 128 2.85 -4.88 -6.63
C PHE A 128 3.95 -3.82 -6.66
N MET A 129 3.73 -2.63 -6.08
CA MET A 129 4.78 -1.62 -5.94
C MET A 129 5.94 -2.08 -5.05
N TYR A 130 5.65 -2.81 -3.96
CA TYR A 130 6.68 -3.47 -3.16
C TYR A 130 7.55 -4.41 -4.01
N MET A 131 6.91 -5.26 -4.83
CA MET A 131 7.62 -6.21 -5.71
C MET A 131 8.49 -5.51 -6.76
N LEU A 132 8.01 -4.39 -7.33
CA LEU A 132 8.81 -3.59 -8.27
C LEU A 132 10.02 -2.94 -7.59
N CYS A 133 9.87 -2.47 -6.35
CA CYS A 133 10.99 -1.95 -5.58
C CYS A 133 12.02 -3.04 -5.23
N ASP A 134 11.56 -4.25 -4.88
CA ASP A 134 12.45 -5.41 -4.63
C ASP A 134 13.21 -5.84 -5.90
N ALA A 135 12.53 -5.86 -7.06
CA ALA A 135 13.17 -6.08 -8.35
C ALA A 135 14.22 -5.00 -8.66
N MET A 136 13.92 -3.75 -8.33
CA MET A 136 14.84 -2.62 -8.52
C MET A 136 16.07 -2.73 -7.61
N LEU A 137 15.91 -3.21 -6.38
CA LEU A 137 17.05 -3.48 -5.49
C LEU A 137 17.97 -4.55 -6.08
N LYS A 138 17.41 -5.62 -6.66
CA LYS A 138 18.20 -6.66 -7.33
C LYS A 138 18.95 -6.12 -8.56
N ALA A 139 18.30 -5.29 -9.38
CA ALA A 139 18.96 -4.62 -10.50
C ALA A 139 20.10 -3.70 -10.03
N TYR A 140 19.87 -2.95 -8.94
CA TYR A 140 20.89 -2.12 -8.31
C TYR A 140 22.09 -2.93 -7.81
N GLU A 141 21.88 -4.06 -7.13
CA GLU A 141 22.95 -4.93 -6.66
C GLU A 141 23.72 -5.62 -7.81
N ALA A 142 23.06 -5.82 -8.95
CA ALA A 142 23.68 -6.34 -10.16
C ALA A 142 24.42 -5.28 -10.99
N ASN A 143 24.34 -3.98 -10.62
CA ASN A 143 24.79 -2.85 -11.45
C ASN A 143 24.12 -2.83 -12.84
N ASP A 144 22.84 -3.22 -12.90
CA ASP A 144 22.03 -3.19 -14.12
C ASP A 144 21.30 -1.85 -14.25
N ASP A 145 22.00 -0.84 -14.75
CA ASP A 145 21.47 0.51 -14.91
C ASP A 145 20.24 0.55 -15.84
N GLU A 146 20.18 -0.29 -16.86
CA GLU A 146 19.04 -0.33 -17.79
C GLU A 146 17.80 -0.90 -17.10
N GLY A 147 17.96 -1.98 -16.32
CA GLY A 147 16.89 -2.53 -15.50
C GLY A 147 16.35 -1.54 -14.47
N ILE A 148 17.22 -0.72 -13.86
CA ILE A 148 16.79 0.36 -12.94
C ILE A 148 15.92 1.39 -13.66
N LYS A 149 16.30 1.80 -14.88
CA LYS A 149 15.53 2.78 -15.68
C LYS A 149 14.17 2.24 -16.10
N GLU A 150 14.15 1.00 -16.58
CA GLU A 150 12.92 0.32 -16.95
C GLU A 150 11.97 0.22 -15.75
N LEU A 151 12.47 -0.26 -14.61
CA LEU A 151 11.67 -0.38 -13.39
C LEU A 151 11.22 0.97 -12.84
N THR A 152 12.03 2.02 -12.96
CA THR A 152 11.63 3.41 -12.62
C THR A 152 10.44 3.86 -13.46
N SER A 153 10.50 3.61 -14.78
CA SER A 153 9.43 3.97 -15.72
C SER A 153 8.14 3.20 -15.45
N ILE A 154 8.24 1.89 -15.17
CA ILE A 154 7.09 1.04 -14.82
C ILE A 154 6.43 1.52 -13.53
N GLN A 155 7.21 1.75 -12.47
CA GLN A 155 6.71 2.22 -11.17
C GLN A 155 6.01 3.58 -11.29
N HIS A 156 6.63 4.52 -12.00
CA HIS A 156 6.03 5.82 -12.27
C HIS A 156 4.73 5.71 -13.07
N GLY A 157 4.72 4.88 -14.12
CA GLY A 157 3.52 4.62 -14.93
C GLY A 157 2.40 4.03 -14.09
N PHE A 158 2.69 3.02 -13.28
CA PHE A 158 1.69 2.39 -12.41
C PHE A 158 1.12 3.36 -11.38
N LEU A 159 1.97 4.19 -10.76
CA LEU A 159 1.49 5.26 -9.86
C LEU A 159 0.56 6.23 -10.58
N LYS A 160 0.95 6.70 -11.76
CA LYS A 160 0.20 7.71 -12.53
C LYS A 160 -1.13 7.19 -13.06
N ASP A 161 -1.12 6.00 -13.64
CA ASP A 161 -2.20 5.49 -14.45
C ASP A 161 -3.18 4.61 -13.65
N HIS A 162 -2.77 4.11 -12.48
CA HIS A 162 -3.61 3.34 -11.55
C HIS A 162 -3.72 4.02 -10.18
N ILE A 163 -2.71 3.90 -9.32
CA ILE A 163 -2.79 4.27 -7.90
C ILE A 163 -3.33 5.70 -7.69
N LEU A 164 -2.76 6.70 -8.37
CA LEU A 164 -3.13 8.11 -8.17
C LEU A 164 -4.48 8.49 -8.79
N LYS A 165 -5.10 7.61 -9.60
CA LYS A 165 -6.44 7.86 -10.17
C LYS A 165 -7.55 7.77 -9.13
N TRP A 166 -7.36 6.95 -8.10
CA TRP A 166 -8.45 6.58 -7.20
C TRP A 166 -8.03 6.53 -5.73
N MET A 167 -6.84 6.02 -5.44
CA MET A 167 -6.37 5.74 -4.09
C MET A 167 -6.40 7.00 -3.20
N PRO A 168 -6.03 8.22 -3.68
CA PRO A 168 -6.17 9.43 -2.87
C PRO A 168 -7.59 9.68 -2.34
N MET A 169 -8.62 9.43 -3.15
CA MET A 169 -10.01 9.60 -2.71
C MET A 169 -10.40 8.58 -1.65
N PHE A 170 -10.00 7.31 -1.84
CA PHE A 170 -10.20 6.27 -0.84
C PHE A 170 -9.49 6.60 0.48
N LEU A 171 -8.22 7.03 0.43
CA LEU A 171 -7.41 7.30 1.62
C LEU A 171 -7.92 8.49 2.41
N ILE A 172 -8.41 9.55 1.75
CA ILE A 172 -9.06 10.68 2.42
C ILE A 172 -10.33 10.21 3.16
N ALA A 173 -11.15 9.37 2.51
CA ALA A 173 -12.33 8.79 3.15
C ALA A 173 -11.95 7.88 4.33
N MET A 174 -10.96 7.00 4.15
CA MET A 174 -10.45 6.11 5.18
C MET A 174 -9.94 6.88 6.40
N LYS A 175 -9.17 7.96 6.19
CA LYS A 175 -8.70 8.83 7.28
C LYS A 175 -9.87 9.41 8.07
N ASN A 176 -10.89 9.95 7.38
CA ASN A 176 -12.05 10.57 8.02
C ASN A 176 -12.96 9.58 8.75
N GLU A 177 -13.10 8.36 8.24
CA GLU A 177 -13.99 7.33 8.80
C GLU A 177 -13.29 6.43 9.84
N SER A 178 -11.96 6.43 9.88
CA SER A 178 -11.19 5.61 10.81
C SER A 178 -11.52 5.92 12.27
N ARG A 179 -11.70 4.88 13.07
CA ARG A 179 -12.02 4.98 14.50
C ARG A 179 -10.84 4.64 15.39
N THR A 180 -9.77 4.11 14.80
CA THR A 180 -8.53 3.80 15.49
C THR A 180 -7.38 4.62 14.91
N PRO A 181 -6.43 5.07 15.75
CA PRO A 181 -5.28 5.82 15.26
C PRO A 181 -4.40 5.04 14.26
N LEU A 182 -4.40 3.70 14.32
CA LEU A 182 -3.62 2.86 13.42
C LEU A 182 -4.03 3.07 11.96
N TYR A 183 -5.33 2.96 11.67
CA TYR A 183 -5.84 3.13 10.31
C TYR A 183 -5.91 4.61 9.91
N HIS A 184 -6.14 5.53 10.86
CA HIS A 184 -6.00 6.97 10.61
C HIS A 184 -4.61 7.32 10.07
N ASP A 185 -3.57 6.94 10.83
CA ASP A 185 -2.19 7.22 10.46
C ASP A 185 -1.76 6.42 9.23
N GLY A 186 -2.23 5.18 9.09
CA GLY A 186 -1.99 4.37 7.89
C GLY A 186 -2.53 5.00 6.61
N ALA A 187 -3.71 5.62 6.67
CA ALA A 187 -4.28 6.34 5.54
C ALA A 187 -3.45 7.58 5.18
N ASP A 188 -3.03 8.35 6.20
CA ASP A 188 -2.23 9.56 6.04
C ASP A 188 -0.83 9.24 5.47
N LEU A 189 -0.13 8.28 6.09
CA LEU A 189 1.17 7.79 5.65
C LEU A 189 1.13 7.35 4.19
N THR A 190 0.11 6.56 3.82
CA THR A 190 -0.01 6.03 2.46
C THR A 190 -0.23 7.17 1.47
N LEU A 191 -1.11 8.12 1.79
CA LEU A 191 -1.41 9.25 0.91
C LEU A 191 -0.18 10.13 0.68
N GLU A 192 0.50 10.52 1.76
CA GLU A 192 1.72 11.33 1.67
C GLU A 192 2.81 10.60 0.90
N PHE A 193 2.99 9.30 1.19
CA PHE A 193 4.03 8.50 0.56
C PHE A 193 3.80 8.30 -0.95
N ILE A 194 2.60 7.93 -1.41
CA ILE A 194 2.36 7.71 -2.85
C ILE A 194 2.53 8.99 -3.67
N LEU A 195 2.17 10.15 -3.10
CA LEU A 195 2.34 11.45 -3.74
C LEU A 195 3.84 11.82 -3.80
N SER A 196 4.55 11.69 -2.68
CA SER A 196 5.99 11.96 -2.61
C SER A 196 6.79 11.01 -3.50
N ASP A 197 6.41 9.73 -3.56
CA ASP A 197 7.10 8.74 -4.39
C ASP A 197 6.90 9.01 -5.89
N PHE A 198 5.70 9.45 -6.27
CA PHE A 198 5.43 9.87 -7.65
C PHE A 198 6.27 11.08 -8.06
N GLU A 199 6.37 12.11 -7.20
CA GLU A 199 7.25 13.26 -7.44
C GLU A 199 8.73 12.84 -7.52
N TYR A 200 9.16 11.95 -6.62
CA TYR A 200 10.51 11.42 -6.60
C TYR A 200 10.84 10.69 -7.90
N LEU A 201 10.00 9.76 -8.35
CA LEU A 201 10.21 9.01 -9.59
C LEU A 201 10.13 9.92 -10.84
N SER A 202 9.23 10.90 -10.84
CA SER A 202 9.16 11.92 -11.90
C SER A 202 10.50 12.64 -12.06
N SER A 203 11.13 13.03 -10.94
CA SER A 203 12.45 13.68 -10.96
C SER A 203 13.55 12.79 -11.54
N LYS A 204 13.44 11.46 -11.39
CA LYS A 204 14.43 10.52 -11.93
C LYS A 204 14.28 10.35 -13.44
N ILE A 205 13.05 10.32 -13.94
CA ILE A 205 12.77 10.23 -15.38
C ILE A 205 13.21 11.51 -16.11
N ASP A 206 12.92 12.69 -15.55
CA ASP A 206 13.26 13.96 -16.21
C ASP A 206 14.76 14.27 -16.18
N THR A 207 15.53 13.69 -15.25
CA THR A 207 16.99 13.83 -15.23
C THR A 207 17.70 12.97 -16.31
N GLU A 208 16.97 12.04 -16.95
CA GLU A 208 17.51 11.14 -17.98
C GLU A 208 17.18 11.56 -19.42
N LYS A 209 16.43 12.66 -19.60
CA LYS A 209 16.21 13.32 -20.90
C LYS A 209 17.28 14.36 -21.19
#